data_AF-A0A3D5DP66-F1
#
_entry.id   AF-A0A3D5DP66-F1
#
_cell.length_a   1.000
_cell.length_b   1.000
_cell.length_c   1.000
_cell.angle_alpha   90.00
_cell.angle_beta   90.00
_cell.angle_gamma   90.00
#
_symmetry.space_group_name_H-M   'P 1'
#
loop_
_entity.id
_entity.type
_entity.pdbx_description
1 polymer ?
#
loop_
_entity_poly.entity_id
_entity_poly.type
_entity_poly.pdbx_seq_one_letter_code
_entity_poly.pdbx_strand_id
1 'polypeptide(L)'
;MTREPGFREEPSLLQALEQALHVVEADVRATGLDGPVGLILNDRDEYAHAVYQGGGSGSTTGIHPADASDPVYVLVAVADDLQNSIMHILWGTVWPVCPAHNLGAHAREHEGAAVWWCNGPGGHVIAPIGHWNG
;
A
#
# COMPACT_ATOMS: atom_id res chain seq x y z
N MET A 1 20.27 23.49 -1.86
CA MET A 1 19.28 22.41 -1.69
C MET A 1 19.42 21.52 -2.90
N THR A 2 19.91 20.29 -2.72
CA THR A 2 20.02 19.29 -3.79
C THR A 2 18.64 18.67 -3.97
N ARG A 3 18.16 18.54 -5.20
CA ARG A 3 16.88 17.86 -5.50
C ARG A 3 17.04 16.37 -5.17
N GLU A 4 16.05 15.77 -4.50
CA GLU A 4 15.99 14.32 -4.29
C GLU A 4 15.79 13.62 -5.66
N PRO A 5 16.44 12.47 -5.89
CA PRO A 5 16.29 11.75 -7.16
C PRO A 5 14.88 11.16 -7.29
N GLY A 6 14.33 11.17 -8.51
CA GLY A 6 13.07 10.49 -8.82
C GLY A 6 13.28 9.05 -9.26
N PHE A 7 12.19 8.36 -9.61
CA PHE A 7 12.22 6.96 -10.05
C PHE A 7 13.05 6.73 -11.33
N ARG A 8 13.15 7.75 -12.21
CA ARG A 8 13.97 7.69 -13.42
C ARG A 8 15.46 7.74 -13.11
N GLU A 9 15.84 8.60 -12.18
CA GLU A 9 17.23 8.85 -11.81
C GLU A 9 17.80 7.74 -10.92
N GLU A 10 16.97 7.14 -10.08
CA GLU A 10 17.36 6.10 -9.10
C GLU A 10 16.43 4.87 -9.24
N PRO A 11 16.75 3.92 -10.16
CA PRO A 11 15.91 2.74 -10.41
C PRO A 11 15.70 1.83 -9.20
N SER A 12 16.59 1.90 -8.21
CA SER A 12 16.49 1.14 -6.96
C SER A 12 15.23 1.52 -6.15
N LEU A 13 14.74 2.75 -6.28
CA LEU A 13 13.52 3.21 -5.63
C LEU A 13 12.28 2.48 -6.19
N LEU A 14 12.23 2.30 -7.52
CA LEU A 14 11.14 1.54 -8.14
C LEU A 14 11.21 0.06 -7.73
N GLN A 15 12.42 -0.51 -7.67
CA GLN A 15 12.61 -1.89 -7.20
C GLN A 15 12.15 -2.08 -5.74
N ALA A 16 12.37 -1.09 -4.87
CA ALA A 16 11.87 -1.14 -3.50
C ALA A 16 10.34 -1.16 -3.45
N LEU A 17 9.66 -0.38 -4.31
CA LEU A 17 8.21 -0.42 -4.44
C LEU A 17 7.71 -1.77 -4.98
N GLU A 18 8.39 -2.36 -5.96
CA GLU A 18 8.02 -3.68 -6.49
C GLU A 18 8.12 -4.77 -5.43
N GLN A 19 9.17 -4.74 -4.62
CA GLN A 19 9.35 -5.66 -3.50
C GLN A 19 8.27 -5.48 -2.43
N ALA A 20 7.97 -4.23 -2.05
CA ALA A 20 6.90 -3.92 -1.13
C ALA A 20 5.54 -4.37 -1.68
N LEU A 21 5.27 -4.16 -2.97
CA LEU A 21 4.03 -4.60 -3.62
C LEU A 21 3.85 -6.10 -3.53
N HIS A 22 4.91 -6.88 -3.73
CA HIS A 22 4.84 -8.34 -3.58
C HIS A 22 4.50 -8.77 -2.15
N VAL A 23 4.95 -8.03 -1.14
CA VAL A 23 4.58 -8.27 0.26
C VAL A 23 3.09 -7.98 0.46
N VAL A 24 2.58 -6.82 0.01
CA VAL A 24 1.15 -6.48 0.15
C VAL A 24 0.26 -7.42 -0.66
N GLU A 25 0.72 -7.91 -1.82
CA GLU A 25 0.01 -8.89 -2.65
C GLU A 25 -0.34 -10.18 -1.87
N ALA A 26 0.51 -10.58 -0.92
CA ALA A 26 0.21 -11.71 -0.04
C ALA A 26 -1.07 -11.47 0.77
N ASP A 27 -1.28 -10.26 1.28
CA ASP A 27 -2.49 -9.89 2.02
C ASP A 27 -3.71 -9.82 1.10
N VAL A 28 -3.56 -9.29 -0.12
CA VAL A 28 -4.62 -9.29 -1.15
C VAL A 28 -5.12 -10.71 -1.35
N ARG A 29 -4.21 -11.67 -1.58
CA ARG A 29 -4.56 -13.08 -1.76
C ARG A 29 -5.15 -13.70 -0.49
N ALA A 30 -4.60 -13.39 0.69
CA ALA A 30 -5.09 -13.92 1.97
C ALA A 30 -6.52 -13.46 2.29
N THR A 31 -6.93 -12.29 1.80
CA THR A 31 -8.31 -11.79 1.90
C THR A 31 -9.26 -12.34 0.83
N GLY A 32 -8.78 -13.22 -0.06
CA GLY A 32 -9.58 -13.88 -1.10
C GLY A 32 -9.72 -13.10 -2.41
N LEU A 33 -8.95 -12.02 -2.60
CA LEU A 33 -8.88 -11.31 -3.86
C LEU A 33 -7.83 -11.96 -4.77
N ASP A 34 -8.18 -12.19 -6.04
CA ASP A 34 -7.35 -12.92 -7.02
C ASP A 34 -6.97 -12.09 -8.25
N GLY A 35 -7.35 -10.81 -8.29
CA GLY A 35 -6.98 -9.90 -9.37
C GLY A 35 -5.49 -9.53 -9.37
N PRO A 36 -4.92 -9.19 -10.53
CA PRO A 36 -3.52 -8.79 -10.62
C PRO A 36 -3.28 -7.47 -9.88
N VAL A 37 -2.11 -7.37 -9.26
CA VAL A 37 -1.57 -6.10 -8.73
C VAL A 37 -0.43 -5.62 -9.62
N GLY A 38 -0.18 -4.31 -9.62
CA GLY A 38 0.92 -3.73 -10.38
C GLY A 38 1.33 -2.35 -9.89
N LEU A 39 2.39 -1.81 -10.48
CA LEU A 39 2.79 -0.42 -10.33
C LEU A 39 2.58 0.32 -11.65
N ILE A 40 2.07 1.54 -11.57
CA ILE A 40 2.07 2.48 -12.69
C ILE A 40 2.78 3.77 -12.27
N LEU A 41 3.51 4.39 -13.17
CA LEU A 41 4.06 5.73 -12.97
C LEU A 41 3.09 6.74 -13.58
N ASN A 42 2.94 7.90 -12.95
CA ASN A 42 2.22 9.01 -13.57
C ASN A 42 2.96 9.51 -14.82
N ASP A 43 2.32 10.32 -15.68
CA ASP A 43 2.91 10.78 -16.96
C ASP A 43 4.25 11.54 -16.83
N ARG A 44 4.58 12.00 -15.62
CA ARG A 44 5.83 12.72 -15.32
C ARG A 44 6.88 11.86 -14.61
N ASP A 45 6.56 10.60 -14.32
CA ASP A 45 7.31 9.67 -13.48
C ASP A 45 7.70 10.26 -12.11
N GLU A 46 6.87 11.18 -11.60
CA GLU A 46 7.08 11.87 -10.32
C GLU A 46 6.50 11.07 -9.14
N TYR A 47 5.45 10.29 -9.40
CA TYR A 47 4.76 9.46 -8.41
C TYR A 47 4.47 8.09 -9.01
N ALA A 48 4.54 7.07 -8.16
CA ALA A 48 4.11 5.72 -8.48
C ALA A 48 2.74 5.44 -7.86
N HIS A 49 1.96 4.55 -8.47
CA HIS A 49 0.71 4.07 -7.91
C HIS A 49 0.69 2.56 -7.89
N ALA A 50 0.29 1.98 -6.76
CA ALA A 50 -0.03 0.57 -6.61
C ALA A 50 -1.48 0.33 -7.02
N VAL A 51 -1.68 -0.52 -8.03
CA VAL A 51 -2.97 -0.71 -8.68
C VAL A 51 -3.46 -2.15 -8.57
N TYR A 52 -4.76 -2.32 -8.38
CA TYR A 52 -5.46 -3.60 -8.44
C TYR A 52 -6.30 -3.66 -9.72
N GLN A 53 -6.21 -4.76 -10.46
CA GLN A 53 -6.85 -4.98 -11.77
C GLN A 53 -6.54 -3.89 -12.81
N GLY A 54 -5.38 -3.23 -12.70
CA GLY A 54 -5.00 -2.10 -13.55
C GLY A 54 -5.88 -0.86 -13.37
N GLY A 55 -6.74 -0.86 -12.33
CA GLY A 55 -7.59 0.25 -11.96
C GLY A 55 -6.79 1.35 -11.25
N GLY A 56 -7.01 2.60 -11.66
CA GLY A 56 -6.34 3.75 -11.07
C GLY A 56 -6.50 3.85 -9.55
N SER A 57 -5.54 4.48 -8.89
CA SER A 57 -5.61 4.82 -7.47
C SER A 57 -6.73 5.84 -7.25
N GLY A 58 -7.76 5.49 -6.49
CA GLY A 58 -8.98 6.30 -6.36
C GLY A 58 -8.74 7.80 -6.12
N SER A 59 -8.37 8.19 -4.90
CA SER A 59 -8.20 9.60 -4.50
C SER A 59 -6.78 9.96 -4.02
N THR A 60 -5.82 9.07 -4.20
CA THR A 60 -4.44 9.30 -3.72
C THR A 60 -3.66 10.17 -4.71
N THR A 61 -2.61 10.81 -4.20
CA THR A 61 -1.65 11.56 -5.04
C THR A 61 -0.54 10.65 -5.59
N GLY A 62 -0.51 9.38 -5.15
CA GLY A 62 0.55 8.41 -5.43
C GLY A 62 1.69 8.48 -4.42
N ILE A 63 2.63 7.54 -4.57
CA ILE A 63 3.78 7.30 -3.72
C ILE A 63 4.94 8.15 -4.21
N HIS A 64 5.51 8.97 -3.32
CA HIS A 64 6.64 9.84 -3.66
C HIS A 64 7.97 9.05 -3.58
N PRO A 65 8.98 9.33 -4.42
CA PRO A 65 10.29 8.67 -4.36
C PRO A 65 10.96 8.70 -2.97
N ALA A 66 10.73 9.76 -2.20
CA ALA A 66 11.27 9.88 -0.84
C ALA A 66 10.73 8.79 0.12
N ASP A 67 9.50 8.31 -0.10
CA ASP A 67 8.88 7.26 0.71
C ASP A 67 9.53 5.89 0.46
N ALA A 68 10.23 5.72 -0.67
CA ALA A 68 10.93 4.50 -1.04
C ALA A 68 12.32 4.34 -0.38
N SER A 69 12.75 5.33 0.43
CA SER A 69 14.08 5.33 1.06
C SER A 69 14.18 4.51 2.35
N ASP A 70 13.05 4.16 2.97
CA ASP A 70 12.98 3.38 4.20
C ASP A 70 12.05 2.16 4.02
N PRO A 71 12.49 0.93 4.40
CA PRO A 71 11.71 -0.29 4.20
C PRO A 71 10.34 -0.32 4.88
N VAL A 72 10.15 0.38 6.00
CA VAL A 72 8.87 0.45 6.69
C VAL A 72 7.96 1.44 5.98
N TYR A 73 8.46 2.64 5.67
CA TYR A 73 7.66 3.66 5.00
C TYR A 73 7.26 3.25 3.58
N VAL A 74 8.14 2.59 2.82
CA VAL A 74 7.81 2.10 1.48
C VAL A 74 6.67 1.08 1.53
N LEU A 75 6.66 0.22 2.54
CA LEU A 75 5.63 -0.80 2.69
C LEU A 75 4.29 -0.19 3.12
N VAL A 76 4.31 0.81 4.01
CA VAL A 76 3.12 1.58 4.39
C VAL A 76 2.54 2.32 3.18
N ALA A 77 3.38 3.01 2.41
CA ALA A 77 2.94 3.79 1.26
C ALA A 77 2.33 2.92 0.15
N VAL A 78 2.96 1.78 -0.18
CA VAL A 78 2.42 0.83 -1.16
C VAL A 78 1.11 0.21 -0.68
N ALA A 79 1.02 -0.15 0.60
CA ALA A 79 -0.19 -0.72 1.17
C ALA A 79 -1.37 0.26 1.19
N ASP A 80 -1.13 1.52 1.57
CA ASP A 80 -2.15 2.57 1.55
C ASP A 80 -2.65 2.85 0.13
N ASP A 81 -1.73 2.97 -0.84
CA ASP A 81 -2.10 3.27 -2.22
C ASP A 81 -2.86 2.10 -2.88
N LEU A 82 -2.42 0.85 -2.65
CA LEU A 82 -3.11 -0.33 -3.14
C LEU A 82 -4.48 -0.52 -2.49
N GLN A 83 -4.59 -0.24 -1.18
CA GLN A 83 -5.87 -0.24 -0.48
C GLN A 83 -6.87 0.70 -1.15
N ASN A 84 -6.43 1.92 -1.46
CA ASN A 84 -7.27 2.90 -2.15
C ASN A 84 -7.69 2.41 -3.54
N SER A 85 -6.79 1.79 -4.30
CA SER A 85 -7.13 1.19 -5.60
C SER A 85 -8.18 0.07 -5.47
N ILE A 86 -8.00 -0.86 -4.53
CA ILE A 86 -8.95 -1.96 -4.28
C ILE A 86 -10.33 -1.41 -3.90
N MET A 87 -10.39 -0.48 -2.96
CA MET A 87 -11.65 0.12 -2.49
C MET A 87 -12.34 0.94 -3.59
N HIS A 88 -11.57 1.54 -4.50
CA HIS A 88 -12.10 2.24 -5.66
C HIS A 88 -12.74 1.26 -6.66
N ILE A 89 -12.08 0.14 -6.95
CA ILE A 89 -12.55 -0.87 -7.91
C ILE A 89 -13.73 -1.68 -7.38
N LEU A 90 -13.68 -2.10 -6.10
CA LEU A 90 -14.71 -2.92 -5.46
C LEU A 90 -15.82 -2.09 -4.79
N TRP A 91 -16.01 -0.85 -5.26
CA TRP A 91 -16.96 0.18 -4.80
C TRP A 91 -17.89 -0.23 -3.66
N GLY A 92 -17.81 0.49 -2.54
CA GLY A 92 -18.68 0.25 -1.37
C GLY A 92 -18.19 -0.85 -0.45
N THR A 93 -16.97 -1.34 -0.71
CA THR A 93 -16.23 -2.27 0.14
C THR A 93 -15.10 -1.53 0.86
N VAL A 94 -14.78 -1.97 2.08
CA VAL A 94 -13.56 -1.61 2.80
C VAL A 94 -12.60 -2.78 2.77
N TRP A 95 -11.30 -2.53 2.65
CA TRP A 95 -10.30 -3.60 2.56
C TRP A 95 -8.97 -3.16 3.16
N PRO A 96 -8.22 -4.03 3.86
CA PRO A 96 -8.70 -5.29 4.42
C PRO A 96 -9.61 -4.99 5.63
N VAL A 97 -10.47 -5.93 6.00
CA VAL A 97 -11.48 -5.71 7.06
C VAL A 97 -10.97 -6.25 8.39
N CYS A 98 -10.94 -5.41 9.42
CA CYS A 98 -10.65 -5.84 10.78
C CYS A 98 -11.68 -6.90 11.24
N PRO A 99 -11.24 -8.10 11.66
CA PRO A 99 -12.14 -9.18 12.08
C PRO A 99 -12.91 -8.83 13.38
N ALA A 100 -12.31 -8.01 14.24
CA ALA A 100 -12.90 -7.66 15.54
C ALA A 100 -13.99 -6.58 15.43
N HIS A 101 -13.84 -5.61 14.52
CA HIS A 101 -14.71 -4.43 14.46
C HIS A 101 -15.46 -4.27 13.13
N ASN A 102 -15.18 -5.11 12.12
CA ASN A 102 -15.76 -5.00 10.80
C ASN A 102 -15.58 -3.59 10.16
N LEU A 103 -14.41 -3.00 10.39
CA LEU A 103 -13.98 -1.71 9.85
C LEU A 103 -12.81 -1.93 8.89
N GLY A 104 -12.65 -1.04 7.91
CA GLY A 104 -11.44 -1.01 7.10
C GLY A 104 -10.20 -0.79 7.98
N ALA A 105 -9.16 -1.59 7.76
CA ALA A 105 -7.85 -1.35 8.32
C ALA A 105 -7.21 -0.13 7.64
N HIS A 106 -6.12 0.36 8.21
CA HIS A 106 -5.28 1.38 7.59
C HIS A 106 -3.82 0.95 7.70
N ALA A 107 -3.06 1.09 6.62
CA ALA A 107 -1.62 0.89 6.67
C ALA A 107 -1.00 2.00 7.53
N ARG A 108 -0.09 1.62 8.45
CA ARG A 108 0.70 2.60 9.21
C ARG A 108 1.98 2.00 9.75
N GLU A 109 2.89 2.87 10.15
CA GLU A 109 4.00 2.50 11.02
C GLU A 109 3.48 2.37 12.47
N HIS A 110 3.97 1.34 13.16
CA HIS A 110 3.79 1.16 14.59
C HIS A 110 4.96 0.39 15.19
N GLU A 111 5.66 1.01 16.14
CA GLU A 111 6.78 0.41 16.88
C GLU A 111 7.91 -0.11 15.95
N GLY A 112 8.15 0.59 14.85
CA GLY A 112 9.16 0.26 13.85
C GLY A 112 8.73 -0.80 12.84
N ALA A 113 7.44 -1.16 12.78
CA ALA A 113 6.90 -2.12 11.82
C ALA A 113 5.75 -1.52 11.00
N ALA A 114 5.65 -1.95 9.74
CA ALA A 114 4.49 -1.64 8.91
C ALA A 114 3.35 -2.60 9.25
N VAL A 115 2.19 -2.07 9.65
CA VAL A 115 1.06 -2.84 10.13
C VAL A 115 -0.25 -2.41 9.49
N TRP A 116 -1.19 -3.36 9.41
CA TRP A 116 -2.61 -3.08 9.27
C TRP A 116 -3.19 -2.72 10.62
N TRP A 117 -3.70 -1.51 10.76
CA TRP A 117 -4.23 -0.98 12.00
C TRP A 117 -5.75 -0.78 11.93
N CYS A 118 -6.45 -1.19 12.98
CA CYS A 118 -7.87 -0.90 13.15
C CYS A 118 -8.06 0.39 13.97
N ASN A 119 -8.81 1.36 13.43
CA ASN A 119 -9.22 2.58 14.13
C ASN A 119 -10.51 2.43 14.96
N GLY A 120 -10.97 1.19 15.19
CA GLY A 120 -12.08 0.91 16.09
C GLY A 120 -11.77 1.26 17.55
N PRO A 121 -12.75 1.14 18.47
CA PRO A 121 -12.55 1.44 19.88
C PRO A 121 -11.29 0.78 20.44
N GLY A 122 -10.41 1.59 21.04
CA GLY A 122 -9.15 1.14 21.62
C GLY A 122 -7.96 1.09 20.67
N GLY A 123 -8.15 1.04 19.35
CA GLY A 123 -7.10 1.03 18.33
C GLY A 123 -6.12 -0.14 18.45
N HIS A 124 -5.96 -0.97 17.41
CA HIS A 124 -5.05 -2.11 17.51
C HIS A 124 -4.37 -2.49 16.20
N VAL A 125 -3.22 -3.13 16.33
CA VAL A 125 -2.59 -3.90 15.26
C VAL A 125 -3.46 -5.10 14.96
N ILE A 126 -3.90 -5.23 13.70
CA ILE A 126 -4.56 -6.42 13.20
C ILE A 126 -3.50 -7.46 12.85
N ALA A 127 -2.59 -7.08 11.95
CA ALA A 127 -1.47 -7.91 11.50
C ALA A 127 -0.32 -7.03 10.97
N PRO A 128 0.93 -7.54 10.95
CA PRO A 128 1.97 -6.99 10.10
C PRO A 128 1.56 -7.05 8.62
N ILE A 129 1.97 -6.07 7.82
CA ILE A 129 1.73 -6.09 6.37
C ILE A 129 2.50 -7.26 5.75
N GLY A 130 1.85 -8.02 4.87
CA GLY A 130 2.32 -9.27 4.25
C GLY A 130 2.02 -10.55 5.03
N HIS A 131 1.38 -10.43 6.19
CA HIS A 131 1.10 -11.54 7.09
C HIS A 131 -0.38 -11.60 7.52
N TRP A 132 -1.29 -11.10 6.68
CA TRP A 132 -2.72 -11.14 6.96
C TRP A 132 -3.21 -12.58 7.20
N ASN A 133 -3.83 -12.80 8.36
CA ASN A 133 -4.32 -14.12 8.77
C ASN A 133 -5.76 -14.11 9.32
N GLY A 134 -6.49 -13.01 9.13
CA GLY A 134 -7.87 -12.83 9.60
C GLY A 134 -7.93 -12.22 10.98
#